data_AF-A0AAE4SB66-F1
#
_entry.id   AF-A0AAE4SB66-F1
#
_cell.length_a   1.000
_cell.length_b   1.000
_cell.length_c   1.000
_cell.angle_alpha   90.00
_cell.angle_beta   90.00
_cell.angle_gamma   90.00
#
_symmetry.space_group_name_H-M   'P 1'
#
loop_
_entity.id
_entity.type
_entity.pdbx_description
1 polymer ?
#
loop_
_entity_poly.entity_id
_entity_poly.type
_entity_poly.pdbx_seq_one_letter_code
_entity_poly.pdbx_strand_id
1 'polypeptide(L)'
;MKVFVKDRTYLAERGSYFKESVKIDGDFIVPPKTQFWRDLVVTGNLSLGVGSRVGGNITCNGAVISRGCLVEGELVSDTEQVTICDGARVRVVKSNGNVLLRPGIVSDEVHGENILVMGKVHCGKLMGRNTRVINH
;
A
#
# COMPACT_ATOMS: atom_id res chain seq x y z
N MET A 1 8.63 22.21 -0.87
CA MET A 1 8.70 20.74 -0.71
C MET A 1 10.00 20.28 -1.35
N LYS A 2 10.90 19.67 -0.59
CA LYS A 2 12.11 19.06 -1.15
C LYS A 2 11.90 17.56 -1.21
N VAL A 3 11.85 17.02 -2.42
CA VAL A 3 11.89 15.57 -2.64
C VAL A 3 13.33 15.23 -2.94
N PHE A 4 13.94 14.38 -2.12
CA PHE A 4 15.30 13.93 -2.37
C PHE A 4 15.24 12.80 -3.39
N VAL A 5 15.95 12.96 -4.51
CA VAL A 5 16.03 11.94 -5.55
C VAL A 5 17.41 11.31 -5.48
N LYS A 6 17.46 10.00 -5.31
CA LYS A 6 18.68 9.20 -5.41
C LYS A 6 18.37 7.97 -6.25
N ASP A 7 19.04 7.81 -7.38
CA ASP A 7 18.95 6.61 -8.24
C ASP A 7 17.50 6.16 -8.55
N ARG A 8 16.63 7.11 -8.93
CA ARG A 8 15.18 6.92 -9.18
C ARG A 8 14.30 6.64 -7.95
N THR A 9 14.87 6.69 -6.75
CA THR A 9 14.11 6.71 -5.50
C THR A 9 13.81 8.15 -5.09
N TYR A 10 12.53 8.45 -4.93
CA TYR A 10 12.02 9.72 -4.43
C TYR A 10 11.69 9.56 -2.95
N LEU A 11 12.27 10.42 -2.12
CA LEU A 11 12.02 10.47 -0.69
C LEU A 11 11.27 11.76 -0.34
N ALA A 12 10.08 11.63 0.23
CA ALA A 12 9.36 12.78 0.78
C ALA A 12 9.92 13.18 2.16
N GLU A 13 9.81 14.46 2.52
CA GLU A 13 10.17 14.96 3.86
C GLU A 13 9.12 14.56 4.90
N ARG A 14 9.55 14.37 6.15
CA ARG A 14 8.68 13.90 7.25
C ARG A 14 7.53 14.88 7.49
N GLY A 15 6.31 14.36 7.56
CA GLY A 15 5.11 15.18 7.77
C GLY A 15 4.68 15.97 6.53
N SER A 16 5.12 15.56 5.34
CA SER A 16 4.62 16.15 4.09
C SER A 16 3.12 15.95 3.95
N TYR A 17 2.46 16.94 3.34
CA TYR A 17 1.06 16.87 2.99
C TYR A 17 0.91 17.16 1.50
N PHE A 18 0.15 16.32 0.81
CA PHE A 18 -0.08 16.43 -0.62
C PHE A 18 -1.57 16.62 -0.87
N LYS A 19 -1.94 17.84 -1.26
CA LYS A 19 -3.33 18.21 -1.55
C LYS A 19 -3.77 17.77 -2.94
N GLU A 20 -2.82 17.74 -3.89
CA GLU A 20 -3.05 17.39 -5.28
C GLU A 20 -2.64 15.94 -5.55
N SER A 21 -3.06 15.42 -6.70
CA SER A 21 -2.64 14.09 -7.14
C SER A 21 -1.15 14.09 -7.43
N VAL A 22 -0.44 13.08 -6.92
CA VAL A 22 1.02 13.00 -7.02
C VAL A 22 1.38 11.89 -8.00
N LYS A 23 2.18 12.21 -9.01
CA LYS A 23 2.78 11.24 -9.91
C LYS A 23 4.29 11.18 -9.70
N ILE A 24 4.80 10.01 -9.37
CA ILE A 24 6.22 9.73 -9.21
C ILE A 24 6.64 8.69 -10.23
N ASP A 25 7.66 9.01 -11.02
CA ASP A 25 8.24 8.08 -11.99
C ASP A 25 9.51 7.44 -11.43
N GLY A 26 9.31 6.36 -10.65
CA GLY A 26 10.35 5.65 -9.91
C GLY A 26 9.82 5.05 -8.61
N ASP A 27 10.75 4.71 -7.71
CA ASP A 27 10.41 4.22 -6.37
C ASP A 27 10.07 5.40 -5.46
N PHE A 28 9.06 5.26 -4.61
CA PHE A 28 8.63 6.32 -3.71
C PHE A 28 8.62 5.85 -2.26
N ILE A 29 9.49 6.46 -1.46
CA ILE A 29 9.57 6.21 -0.03
C ILE A 29 8.91 7.38 0.70
N VAL A 30 7.80 7.07 1.34
CA VAL A 30 7.01 8.02 2.11
C VAL A 30 7.38 7.88 3.59
N PRO A 31 7.75 8.98 4.26
CA PRO A 31 8.07 8.95 5.68
C PRO A 31 6.81 8.75 6.52
N PRO A 32 6.95 8.38 7.80
CA PRO A 32 5.81 8.21 8.71
C PRO A 32 4.95 9.46 8.82
N LYS A 33 3.64 9.26 9.04
CA LYS A 33 2.63 10.32 9.24
C LYS A 33 2.49 11.29 8.05
N THR A 34 2.64 10.80 6.83
CA THR A 34 2.41 11.60 5.62
C THR A 34 0.94 11.49 5.21
N GLN A 35 0.37 12.58 4.69
CA GLN A 35 -1.03 12.60 4.24
C GLN A 35 -1.14 12.97 2.76
N PHE A 36 -1.84 12.13 2.01
CA PHE A 36 -2.24 12.37 0.63
C PHE A 36 -3.75 12.50 0.58
N TRP A 37 -4.25 13.63 0.08
CA TRP A 37 -5.69 13.88 -0.03
C TRP A 37 -6.30 13.32 -1.31
N ARG A 38 -5.47 13.13 -2.34
CA ARG A 38 -5.87 12.68 -3.67
C ARG A 38 -5.11 11.42 -4.09
N ASP A 39 -5.16 11.12 -5.37
CA ASP A 39 -4.57 9.92 -5.95
C ASP A 39 -3.04 9.97 -5.94
N LEU A 40 -2.44 8.80 -5.77
CA LEU A 40 -1.00 8.59 -5.77
C LEU A 40 -0.62 7.58 -6.85
N VAL A 41 0.09 8.03 -7.86
CA VAL A 41 0.57 7.20 -8.97
C VAL A 41 2.08 7.09 -8.88
N VAL A 42 2.57 5.87 -8.71
CA VAL A 42 4.00 5.54 -8.62
C VAL A 42 4.29 4.50 -9.69
N THR A 43 5.26 4.72 -10.56
CA THR A 43 5.57 3.71 -11.60
C THR A 43 6.40 2.54 -11.05
N GLY A 44 7.14 2.75 -9.95
CA GLY A 44 7.93 1.75 -9.26
C GLY A 44 7.27 1.25 -7.96
N ASN A 45 8.11 1.03 -6.95
CA ASN A 45 7.70 0.53 -5.65
C ASN A 45 7.32 1.67 -4.70
N LEU A 46 6.16 1.54 -4.07
CA LEU A 46 5.69 2.46 -3.04
C LEU A 46 5.96 1.89 -1.65
N SER A 47 6.63 2.66 -0.80
CA SER A 47 6.75 2.35 0.64
C SER A 47 6.06 3.43 1.46
N LEU A 48 4.91 3.10 2.05
CA LEU A 48 4.21 3.99 2.97
C LEU A 48 4.73 3.82 4.39
N GLY A 49 5.31 4.88 4.95
CA GLY A 49 5.72 4.92 6.34
C GLY A 49 4.55 4.85 7.32
N VAL A 50 4.83 4.40 8.54
CA VAL A 50 3.86 4.15 9.62
C VAL A 50 2.88 5.33 9.82
N GLY A 51 1.59 5.01 9.92
CA GLY A 51 0.54 6.00 10.19
C GLY A 51 0.28 7.01 9.08
N SER A 52 0.69 6.70 7.84
CA SER A 52 0.38 7.53 6.68
C SER A 52 -1.06 7.32 6.21
N ARG A 53 -1.64 8.33 5.57
CA ARG A 53 -3.00 8.28 5.04
C ARG A 53 -3.04 8.65 3.57
N VAL A 54 -3.81 7.90 2.79
CA VAL A 54 -4.14 8.21 1.40
C VAL A 54 -5.66 8.23 1.24
N GLY A 55 -6.21 9.40 0.90
CA GLY A 55 -7.64 9.59 0.68
C GLY A 55 -8.13 9.15 -0.70
N GLY A 56 -7.23 9.14 -1.70
CA GLY A 56 -7.53 8.71 -3.06
C GLY A 56 -7.07 7.28 -3.37
N ASN A 57 -6.98 6.99 -4.67
CA ASN A 57 -6.51 5.71 -5.19
C ASN A 57 -4.98 5.67 -5.27
N ILE A 58 -4.41 4.48 -5.16
CA ILE A 58 -2.99 4.22 -5.30
C ILE A 58 -2.78 3.33 -6.51
N THR A 59 -1.91 3.74 -7.43
CA THR A 59 -1.43 2.89 -8.52
C THR A 59 0.08 2.75 -8.39
N CYS A 60 0.56 1.52 -8.31
CA CYS A 60 1.98 1.21 -8.12
C CYS A 60 2.40 -0.07 -8.83
N ASN A 61 3.70 -0.33 -9.00
CA ASN A 61 4.14 -1.66 -9.43
C ASN A 61 4.12 -2.63 -8.24
N GLY A 62 4.70 -2.22 -7.11
CA GLY A 62 4.71 -2.93 -5.84
C GLY A 62 4.46 -1.99 -4.67
N ALA A 63 4.02 -2.53 -3.53
CA ALA A 63 3.68 -1.70 -2.39
C ALA A 63 4.05 -2.33 -1.05
N VAL A 64 4.58 -1.52 -0.14
CA VAL A 64 4.76 -1.86 1.27
C VAL A 64 3.97 -0.85 2.11
N ILE A 65 2.88 -1.32 2.70
CA ILE A 65 1.98 -0.52 3.53
C ILE A 65 2.31 -0.79 4.98
N SER A 66 2.99 0.15 5.64
CA SER A 66 3.40 -0.02 7.04
C SER A 66 2.22 -0.02 8.02
N ARG A 67 2.54 -0.34 9.28
CA ARG A 67 1.57 -0.39 10.39
C ARG A 67 0.72 0.87 10.50
N GLY A 68 -0.58 0.67 10.74
CA GLY A 68 -1.53 1.76 11.04
C GLY A 68 -1.76 2.75 9.90
N CYS A 69 -1.36 2.41 8.67
CA CYS A 69 -1.69 3.21 7.50
C CYS A 69 -3.17 3.08 7.15
N LEU A 70 -3.73 4.13 6.57
CA LEU A 70 -5.12 4.17 6.10
C LEU A 70 -5.16 4.55 4.62
N VAL A 71 -5.69 3.67 3.80
CA VAL A 71 -5.95 3.90 2.37
C VAL A 71 -7.46 3.81 2.16
N GLU A 72 -8.07 4.95 1.88
CA GLU A 72 -9.52 5.05 1.69
C GLU A 72 -9.95 4.64 0.28
N GLY A 73 -9.08 4.80 -0.72
CA GLY A 73 -9.33 4.36 -2.09
C GLY A 73 -8.91 2.93 -2.37
N GLU A 74 -8.78 2.63 -3.65
CA GLU A 74 -8.27 1.35 -4.14
C GLU A 74 -6.74 1.37 -4.22
N LEU A 75 -6.09 0.30 -3.80
CA LEU A 75 -4.68 0.03 -4.06
C LEU A 75 -4.59 -0.95 -5.22
N VAL A 76 -4.11 -0.45 -6.36
CA VAL A 76 -3.87 -1.23 -7.58
C VAL A 76 -2.36 -1.40 -7.72
N SER A 77 -1.92 -2.65 -7.72
CA SER A 77 -0.53 -3.00 -8.01
C SER A 77 -0.43 -3.87 -9.25
N ASP A 78 0.60 -3.65 -10.05
CA ASP A 78 0.90 -4.48 -11.20
C ASP A 78 1.61 -5.78 -10.79
N THR A 79 2.90 -5.91 -11.05
CA THR A 79 3.60 -7.21 -11.03
C THR A 79 4.29 -7.55 -9.71
N GLU A 80 4.69 -6.55 -8.94
CA GLU A 80 5.50 -6.75 -7.73
C GLU A 80 4.65 -7.13 -6.51
N GLN A 81 5.31 -7.63 -5.48
CA GLN A 81 4.64 -8.07 -4.26
C GLN A 81 4.04 -6.87 -3.49
N VAL A 82 2.81 -7.04 -3.03
CA VAL A 82 2.15 -6.12 -2.08
C VAL A 82 2.24 -6.70 -0.68
N THR A 83 2.86 -5.96 0.23
CA THR A 83 2.92 -6.29 1.64
C THR A 83 2.15 -5.29 2.45
N ILE A 84 1.14 -5.76 3.17
CA ILE A 84 0.35 -4.96 4.10
C ILE A 84 0.71 -5.40 5.51
N CYS A 85 1.15 -4.44 6.32
CA CYS A 85 1.61 -4.67 7.68
C CYS A 85 0.49 -4.56 8.72
N ASP A 86 0.85 -4.87 9.97
CA ASP A 86 -0.10 -5.04 11.07
C ASP A 86 -1.00 -3.82 11.26
N GLY A 87 -2.32 -4.03 11.41
CA GLY A 87 -3.26 -2.96 11.72
C GLY A 87 -3.44 -1.89 10.64
N ALA A 88 -2.97 -2.12 9.41
CA ALA A 88 -3.27 -1.24 8.28
C ALA A 88 -4.73 -1.44 7.82
N ARG A 89 -5.33 -0.37 7.31
CA ARG A 89 -6.68 -0.37 6.75
C ARG A 89 -6.62 0.06 5.30
N VAL A 90 -7.02 -0.81 4.39
CA VAL A 90 -7.05 -0.54 2.96
C VAL A 90 -8.41 -0.95 2.45
N ARG A 91 -9.16 -0.09 1.77
CA ARG A 91 -10.54 -0.43 1.36
C ARG A 91 -10.54 -1.59 0.38
N VAL A 92 -9.83 -1.44 -0.73
CA VAL A 92 -9.74 -2.44 -1.80
C VAL A 92 -8.29 -2.64 -2.17
N VAL A 93 -7.85 -3.90 -2.25
CA VAL A 93 -6.52 -4.28 -2.75
C VAL A 93 -6.71 -5.08 -4.03
N LYS A 94 -6.09 -4.65 -5.12
CA LYS A 94 -6.04 -5.36 -6.40
C LYS A 94 -4.58 -5.49 -6.80
N SER A 95 -4.07 -6.71 -6.79
CA SER A 95 -2.69 -7.02 -7.17
C SER A 95 -2.68 -8.10 -8.24
N ASN A 96 -1.90 -7.92 -9.30
CA ASN A 96 -1.60 -9.03 -10.22
C ASN A 96 -0.43 -9.89 -9.72
N GLY A 97 0.19 -9.54 -8.60
CA GLY A 97 1.30 -10.25 -7.99
C GLY A 97 0.93 -10.99 -6.71
N ASN A 98 1.95 -11.19 -5.86
CA ASN A 98 1.80 -11.81 -4.56
C ASN A 98 1.31 -10.78 -3.53
N VAL A 99 0.38 -11.18 -2.66
CA VAL A 99 -0.15 -10.33 -1.60
C VAL A 99 0.15 -10.97 -0.24
N LEU A 100 0.87 -10.25 0.61
CA LEU A 100 1.12 -10.62 1.99
C LEU A 100 0.27 -9.76 2.92
N LEU A 101 -0.64 -10.39 3.65
CA LEU A 101 -1.50 -9.76 4.64
C LEU A 101 -1.04 -10.16 6.05
N ARG A 102 -0.59 -9.19 6.84
CA ARG A 102 -0.25 -9.37 8.25
C ARG A 102 -1.45 -9.24 9.22
N PRO A 103 -1.33 -9.67 10.48
CA PRO A 103 -2.43 -9.62 11.44
C PRO A 103 -3.06 -8.23 11.66
N GLY A 104 -4.37 -8.21 11.88
CA GLY A 104 -5.11 -7.00 12.23
C GLY A 104 -5.45 -6.08 11.05
N ILE A 105 -5.21 -6.53 9.82
CA ILE A 105 -5.63 -5.80 8.62
C ILE A 105 -7.16 -5.75 8.53
N VAL A 106 -7.68 -4.63 8.05
CA VAL A 106 -9.08 -4.46 7.67
C VAL A 106 -9.14 -4.06 6.21
N SER A 107 -9.81 -4.88 5.40
CA SER A 107 -10.07 -4.62 3.98
C SER A 107 -11.48 -5.05 3.61
N ASP A 108 -12.12 -4.34 2.69
CA ASP A 108 -13.43 -4.75 2.19
C ASP A 108 -13.25 -5.82 1.12
N GLU A 109 -12.30 -5.60 0.19
CA GLU A 109 -11.97 -6.55 -0.86
C GLU A 109 -10.45 -6.70 -1.05
N VAL A 110 -9.98 -7.91 -1.30
CA VAL A 110 -8.59 -8.22 -1.64
C VAL A 110 -8.55 -9.19 -2.81
N HIS A 111 -7.87 -8.79 -3.88
CA HIS A 111 -7.63 -9.55 -5.10
C HIS A 111 -6.13 -9.69 -5.32
N GLY A 112 -5.67 -10.91 -5.58
CA GLY A 112 -4.26 -11.23 -5.74
C GLY A 112 -4.06 -12.54 -6.51
N GLU A 113 -2.87 -12.82 -7.03
CA GLU A 113 -2.58 -14.16 -7.55
C GLU A 113 -2.33 -15.14 -6.40
N ASN A 114 -1.29 -14.88 -5.60
CA ASN A 114 -0.98 -15.67 -4.41
C ASN A 114 -1.17 -14.80 -3.17
N ILE A 115 -2.15 -15.14 -2.34
CA ILE A 115 -2.45 -14.40 -1.12
C ILE A 115 -1.97 -15.21 0.09
N LEU A 116 -1.03 -14.66 0.85
CA LEU A 116 -0.60 -15.19 2.12
C LEU A 116 -1.19 -14.36 3.25
N VAL A 117 -2.07 -14.96 4.04
CA VAL A 117 -2.69 -14.34 5.22
C VAL A 117 -2.00 -14.88 6.46
N MET A 118 -1.43 -13.98 7.25
CA MET A 118 -0.81 -14.29 8.53
C MET A 118 -1.72 -13.83 9.67
N GLY A 119 -2.21 -14.78 10.46
CA GLY A 119 -3.08 -14.52 11.61
C GLY A 119 -4.48 -13.99 11.25
N LYS A 120 -5.07 -13.22 12.16
CA LYS A 120 -6.45 -12.73 12.03
C LYS A 120 -6.51 -11.48 11.16
N VAL A 121 -7.21 -11.56 10.03
CA VAL A 121 -7.48 -10.45 9.11
C VAL A 121 -8.99 -10.32 8.92
N HIS A 122 -9.49 -9.08 8.89
CA HIS A 122 -10.88 -8.79 8.56
C HIS A 122 -10.94 -8.42 7.09
N CYS A 123 -11.41 -9.35 6.27
CA CYS A 123 -11.61 -9.14 4.84
C CYS A 123 -13.07 -9.47 4.51
N GLY A 124 -13.79 -8.58 3.82
CA GLY A 124 -15.13 -8.86 3.34
C GLY A 124 -15.13 -9.90 2.21
N LYS A 125 -14.27 -9.68 1.20
CA LYS A 125 -14.16 -10.52 0.00
C LYS A 125 -12.70 -10.78 -0.34
N LEU A 126 -12.32 -12.05 -0.35
CA LEU A 126 -10.96 -12.49 -0.66
C LEU A 126 -10.98 -13.31 -1.96
N MET A 127 -10.31 -12.83 -3.01
CA MET A 127 -10.24 -13.48 -4.31
C MET A 127 -8.77 -13.68 -4.70
N GLY A 128 -8.26 -14.88 -4.41
CA GLY A 128 -6.90 -15.26 -4.79
C GLY A 128 -6.89 -16.55 -5.59
N ARG A 129 -6.01 -16.65 -6.60
CA ARG A 129 -5.79 -17.89 -7.35
C ARG A 129 -5.24 -18.99 -6.44
N ASN A 130 -4.30 -18.64 -5.56
CA ASN A 130 -3.84 -19.48 -4.46
C ASN A 130 -3.89 -18.67 -3.16
N THR A 131 -4.66 -19.14 -2.19
CA THR A 131 -4.74 -18.50 -0.87
C THR A 131 -4.21 -19.44 0.20
N ARG A 132 -3.28 -18.96 1.02
CA ARG A 132 -2.75 -19.68 2.18
C ARG A 132 -2.97 -18.85 3.42
N VAL A 133 -3.53 -19.46 4.45
CA VAL A 133 -3.74 -18.83 5.76
C VAL A 133 -2.86 -19.55 6.77
N ILE A 134 -1.93 -18.82 7.40
CA ILE A 134 -1.07 -19.33 8.47
C ILE A 134 -1.58 -18.74 9.78
N ASN A 135 -2.17 -19.61 10.61
CA ASN A 135 -2.50 -19.29 12.00
C ASN A 135 -1.39 -19.87 12.88
N HIS A 136 -0.72 -19.00 13.63
CA HIS A 136 0.10 -19.36 14.77
C HIS A 136 -0.71 -19.19 16.06
#